data_AF-X0VFJ5-F1
#
_entry.id   AF-X0VFJ5-F1
#
_cell.length_a   1.000
_cell.length_b   1.000
_cell.length_c   1.000
_cell.angle_alpha   90.00
_cell.angle_beta   90.00
_cell.angle_gamma   90.00
#
_symmetry.space_group_name_H-M   'P 1'
#
loop_
_entity.id
_entity.type
_entity.pdbx_description
1 polymer ?
#
loop_
_entity_poly.entity_id
_entity_poly.type
_entity_poly.pdbx_seq_one_letter_code
_entity_poly.pdbx_strand_id
1 'polypeptide(L)'
;SGLIIFWIGTLYIIIMGFITSYWVRGAYRHLSLEEVRETIWSYTNPLFGLWGVSIPLGAILVGIGLLIYVQAKSSHIWMFGIGTFAVVLIDILEKFGALPSPLHWPPLYGIGGALILLFFFGILWFWARRYAVLEESGKTAAEFQLVGYIFLMMAMWYLCGALARPFQKAFEGSTPGSPLAIMVFLVLGWLFLFISHYQSIRLGKGKDI
;
A
#
# COMPACT_ATOMS: atom_id res chain seq x y z
N SER A 1 -10.49 24.48 0.78
CA SER A 1 -10.68 23.65 -0.42
C SER A 1 -9.94 22.30 -0.37
N GLY A 2 -8.64 22.24 -0.01
CA GLY A 2 -7.88 20.95 0.03
C GLY A 2 -8.41 19.88 1.00
N LEU A 3 -8.83 20.26 2.22
CA LEU A 3 -9.40 19.31 3.20
C LEU A 3 -10.68 18.63 2.69
N ILE A 4 -11.47 19.30 1.86
CA ILE A 4 -12.68 18.71 1.25
C ILE A 4 -12.26 17.56 0.33
N ILE A 5 -11.27 17.77 -0.53
CA ILE A 5 -10.74 16.74 -1.44
C ILE A 5 -10.15 15.56 -0.65
N PHE A 6 -9.40 15.86 0.42
CA PHE A 6 -8.87 14.86 1.34
C PHE A 6 -9.98 13.97 1.92
N TRP A 7 -11.05 14.57 2.44
CA TRP A 7 -12.17 13.81 3.01
C TRP A 7 -12.97 13.04 1.96
N ILE A 8 -13.15 13.60 0.75
CA ILE A 8 -13.78 12.88 -0.36
C ILE A 8 -12.99 11.61 -0.68
N GLY A 9 -11.67 11.71 -0.86
CA GLY A 9 -10.82 10.55 -1.13
C GLY A 9 -10.84 9.52 0.01
N THR A 10 -10.81 10.00 1.26
CA THR A 10 -10.86 9.16 2.47
C THR A 10 -12.18 8.40 2.57
N LEU A 11 -13.32 9.09 2.45
CA LEU A 11 -14.64 8.48 2.50
C LEU A 11 -14.84 7.51 1.34
N TYR A 12 -14.36 7.85 0.14
CA TYR A 12 -14.40 6.96 -1.01
C TYR A 12 -13.63 5.65 -0.76
N ILE A 13 -12.42 5.70 -0.21
CA ILE A 13 -11.65 4.51 0.21
C ILE A 13 -12.42 3.70 1.24
N ILE A 14 -12.99 4.33 2.27
CA ILE A 14 -13.68 3.61 3.33
C ILE A 14 -14.94 2.93 2.79
N ILE A 15 -15.74 3.64 2.00
CA ILE A 15 -16.99 3.10 1.45
C ILE A 15 -16.69 1.97 0.46
N MET A 16 -15.83 2.19 -0.52
CA MET A 16 -15.53 1.16 -1.53
C MET A 16 -14.61 0.06 -0.99
N GLY A 17 -13.54 0.43 -0.31
CA GLY A 17 -12.52 -0.52 0.14
C GLY A 17 -12.96 -1.38 1.32
N PHE A 18 -13.71 -0.82 2.27
CA PHE A 18 -14.12 -1.55 3.48
C PHE A 18 -15.58 -2.03 3.40
N ILE A 19 -16.52 -1.11 3.18
CA ILE A 19 -17.95 -1.44 3.23
C ILE A 19 -18.30 -2.36 2.05
N THR A 20 -18.02 -1.95 0.82
CA THR A 20 -18.33 -2.76 -0.36
C THR A 20 -17.61 -4.12 -0.35
N SER A 21 -16.34 -4.17 0.07
CA SER A 21 -15.60 -5.45 0.19
C SER A 21 -16.24 -6.44 1.16
N TYR A 22 -16.94 -5.96 2.21
CA TYR A 22 -17.69 -6.83 3.12
C TYR A 22 -18.83 -7.55 2.39
N TRP A 23 -19.56 -6.83 1.53
CA TRP A 23 -20.64 -7.38 0.71
C TRP A 23 -20.13 -8.29 -0.40
N VAL A 24 -19.06 -7.87 -1.09
CA VAL A 24 -18.38 -8.67 -2.13
C VAL A 24 -17.87 -9.99 -1.53
N ARG A 25 -17.29 -9.98 -0.32
CA ARG A 25 -16.81 -11.19 0.34
C ARG A 25 -17.89 -12.27 0.46
N GLY A 26 -19.14 -11.89 0.78
CA GLY A 26 -20.25 -12.84 0.88
C GLY A 26 -20.50 -13.55 -0.44
N ALA A 27 -20.63 -12.78 -1.53
CA ALA A 27 -20.83 -13.31 -2.87
C ALA A 27 -19.68 -14.26 -3.27
N TYR A 28 -18.44 -13.81 -3.15
CA TYR A 28 -17.27 -14.58 -3.59
C TYR A 28 -16.92 -15.79 -2.70
N ARG A 29 -17.47 -15.86 -1.49
CA ARG A 29 -17.26 -17.00 -0.59
C ARG A 29 -18.31 -18.11 -0.79
N HIS A 30 -19.51 -17.74 -1.19
CA HIS A 30 -20.68 -18.63 -1.14
C HIS A 30 -21.27 -18.95 -2.51
N LEU A 31 -20.99 -18.13 -3.53
CA LEU A 31 -21.47 -18.32 -4.89
C LEU A 31 -20.38 -18.89 -5.79
N SER A 32 -20.78 -19.68 -6.78
CA SER A 32 -19.94 -20.07 -7.90
C SER A 32 -19.63 -18.87 -8.81
N LEU A 33 -18.63 -19.00 -9.68
CA LEU A 33 -18.21 -17.93 -10.58
C LEU A 33 -19.37 -17.51 -11.53
N GLU A 34 -20.16 -18.48 -11.98
CA GLU A 34 -21.32 -18.30 -12.85
C GLU A 34 -22.43 -17.54 -12.12
N GLU A 35 -22.71 -17.88 -10.86
CA GLU A 35 -23.66 -17.13 -10.03
C GLU A 35 -23.15 -15.71 -9.75
N VAL A 36 -21.85 -15.50 -9.51
CA VAL A 36 -21.27 -14.16 -9.34
C VAL A 36 -21.47 -13.29 -10.59
N ARG A 37 -21.37 -13.88 -11.79
CA ARG A 37 -21.58 -13.16 -13.07
C ARG A 37 -23.00 -12.60 -13.23
N GLU A 38 -23.98 -13.19 -12.56
CA GLU A 38 -25.38 -12.72 -12.55
C GLU A 38 -25.63 -11.61 -11.52
N THR A 39 -24.68 -11.34 -10.62
CA THR A 39 -24.80 -10.29 -9.61
C THR A 39 -24.26 -8.94 -10.10
N ILE A 40 -24.59 -7.87 -9.36
CA ILE A 40 -23.98 -6.53 -9.55
C ILE A 40 -22.45 -6.52 -9.34
N TRP A 41 -21.88 -7.58 -8.75
CA TRP A 41 -20.45 -7.76 -8.48
C TRP A 41 -19.72 -8.58 -9.54
N SER A 42 -20.37 -8.84 -10.68
CA SER A 42 -19.73 -9.43 -11.86
C SER A 42 -18.49 -8.65 -12.28
N TYR A 43 -17.43 -9.36 -12.69
CA TYR A 43 -16.17 -8.78 -13.16
C TYR A 43 -16.34 -7.82 -14.35
N THR A 44 -17.38 -8.00 -15.16
CA THR A 44 -17.69 -7.13 -16.31
C THR A 44 -18.52 -5.91 -15.92
N ASN A 45 -19.03 -5.85 -14.68
CA ASN A 45 -19.84 -4.75 -14.21
C ASN A 45 -18.94 -3.53 -13.89
N PRO A 46 -19.30 -2.31 -14.35
CA PRO A 46 -18.56 -1.10 -14.01
C PRO A 46 -18.39 -0.87 -12.51
N LEU A 47 -19.33 -1.33 -11.68
CA LEU A 47 -19.23 -1.23 -10.22
C LEU A 47 -18.06 -2.05 -9.66
N PHE A 48 -17.80 -3.24 -10.21
CA PHE A 48 -16.63 -4.04 -9.85
C PHE A 48 -15.33 -3.33 -10.27
N GLY A 49 -15.32 -2.73 -11.46
CA GLY A 49 -14.21 -1.89 -11.93
C GLY A 49 -13.93 -0.73 -10.96
N LEU A 50 -14.96 0.04 -10.60
CA LEU A 50 -14.88 1.15 -9.64
C LEU A 50 -14.38 0.69 -8.26
N TRP A 51 -14.85 -0.47 -7.79
CA TRP A 51 -14.36 -1.07 -6.56
C TRP A 51 -12.87 -1.43 -6.66
N GLY A 52 -12.45 -2.07 -7.76
CA GLY A 52 -11.06 -2.48 -8.00
C GLY A 52 -10.06 -1.32 -8.07
N VAL A 53 -10.48 -0.16 -8.58
CA VAL A 53 -9.63 1.06 -8.61
C VAL A 53 -9.80 1.98 -7.41
N SER A 54 -10.67 1.64 -6.47
CA SER A 54 -11.08 2.57 -5.43
C SER A 54 -9.93 3.00 -4.51
N ILE A 55 -9.07 2.06 -4.09
CA ILE A 55 -7.93 2.34 -3.23
C ILE A 55 -6.90 3.24 -3.93
N PRO A 56 -6.39 2.91 -5.15
CA PRO A 56 -5.49 3.80 -5.89
C PRO A 56 -6.08 5.20 -6.09
N LEU A 57 -7.30 5.31 -6.61
CA LEU A 57 -7.93 6.61 -6.90
C LEU A 57 -8.14 7.44 -5.64
N GLY A 58 -8.67 6.84 -4.58
CA GLY A 58 -8.89 7.54 -3.33
C GLY A 58 -7.58 7.96 -2.66
N ALA A 59 -6.52 7.16 -2.75
CA ALA A 59 -5.21 7.52 -2.20
C ALA A 59 -4.59 8.72 -2.95
N ILE A 60 -4.77 8.76 -4.27
CA ILE A 60 -4.37 9.90 -5.10
C ILE A 60 -5.15 11.16 -4.67
N LEU A 61 -6.47 11.07 -4.49
CA LEU A 61 -7.31 12.18 -4.02
C LEU A 61 -6.88 12.67 -2.63
N VAL A 62 -6.61 11.76 -1.71
CA VAL A 62 -6.08 12.07 -0.37
C VAL A 62 -4.77 12.85 -0.48
N GLY A 63 -3.83 12.37 -1.31
CA GLY A 63 -2.55 13.04 -1.53
C GLY A 63 -2.70 14.44 -2.14
N ILE A 64 -3.54 14.59 -3.16
CA ILE A 64 -3.84 15.90 -3.78
C ILE A 64 -4.45 16.84 -2.74
N GLY A 65 -5.44 16.38 -1.97
CA GLY A 65 -6.09 17.16 -0.94
C GLY A 65 -5.12 17.66 0.13
N LEU A 66 -4.19 16.81 0.58
CA LEU A 66 -3.15 17.18 1.54
C LEU A 66 -2.16 18.18 0.94
N LEU A 67 -1.69 17.99 -0.29
CA LEU A 67 -0.77 18.92 -0.95
C LEU A 67 -1.37 20.33 -1.11
N ILE A 68 -2.66 20.41 -1.47
CA ILE A 68 -3.39 21.69 -1.53
C ILE A 68 -3.55 22.27 -0.13
N TYR A 69 -3.88 21.45 0.86
CA TYR A 69 -4.09 21.91 2.24
C TYR A 69 -2.83 22.52 2.85
N VAL A 70 -1.68 21.89 2.67
CA VAL A 70 -0.38 22.39 3.16
C VAL A 70 0.23 23.46 2.25
N GLN A 71 -0.46 23.86 1.18
CA GLN A 71 0.02 24.83 0.19
C GLN A 71 1.42 24.47 -0.33
N ALA A 72 1.62 23.20 -0.68
CA ALA A 72 2.91 22.69 -1.15
C ALA A 72 3.39 23.49 -2.37
N LYS A 73 4.68 23.86 -2.40
CA LYS A 73 5.24 24.58 -3.56
C LYS A 73 5.20 23.69 -4.80
N SER A 74 4.89 24.29 -5.96
CA SER A 74 4.84 23.58 -7.25
C SER A 74 6.11 22.79 -7.56
N SER A 75 7.28 23.29 -7.13
CA SER A 75 8.59 22.64 -7.27
C SER A 75 8.75 21.34 -6.48
N HIS A 76 7.81 20.98 -5.61
CA HIS A 76 7.81 19.72 -4.86
C HIS A 76 6.62 18.81 -5.21
N ILE A 77 5.58 19.36 -5.86
CA ILE A 77 4.38 18.61 -6.26
C ILE A 77 4.68 17.63 -7.42
N TRP A 78 5.64 17.96 -8.28
CA TRP A 78 5.98 17.11 -9.44
C TRP A 78 6.40 15.68 -9.04
N MET A 79 7.05 15.49 -7.89
CA MET A 79 7.42 14.14 -7.40
C MET A 79 6.19 13.30 -7.11
N PHE A 80 5.17 13.90 -6.48
CA PHE A 80 3.89 13.25 -6.26
C PHE A 80 3.18 12.96 -7.60
N GLY A 81 3.26 13.91 -8.54
CA GLY A 81 2.73 13.75 -9.89
C GLY A 81 3.35 12.57 -10.65
N ILE A 82 4.68 12.43 -10.65
CA ILE A 82 5.40 11.31 -11.27
C ILE A 82 5.03 9.99 -10.60
N GLY A 83 5.02 9.94 -9.27
CA GLY A 83 4.65 8.72 -8.53
C GLY A 83 3.21 8.29 -8.85
N THR A 84 2.28 9.24 -8.86
CA THR A 84 0.87 8.99 -9.20
C THR A 84 0.73 8.53 -10.66
N PHE A 85 1.40 9.20 -11.60
CA PHE A 85 1.39 8.83 -13.00
C PHE A 85 1.92 7.41 -13.22
N ALA A 86 3.01 7.04 -12.55
CA ALA A 86 3.56 5.69 -12.63
C ALA A 86 2.57 4.63 -12.12
N VAL A 87 1.91 4.88 -10.98
CA VAL A 87 0.88 3.97 -10.44
C VAL A 87 -0.27 3.77 -11.42
N VAL A 88 -0.82 4.88 -11.94
CA VAL A 88 -1.95 4.82 -12.89
C VAL A 88 -1.54 4.16 -14.20
N LEU A 89 -0.35 4.48 -14.72
CA LEU A 89 0.15 3.90 -15.96
C LEU A 89 0.33 2.37 -15.81
N ILE A 90 0.93 1.91 -14.70
CA ILE A 90 1.13 0.47 -14.46
C ILE A 90 -0.22 -0.26 -14.38
N ASP A 91 -1.18 0.28 -13.62
CA ASP A 91 -2.54 -0.30 -13.48
C ASP A 91 -3.28 -0.37 -14.83
N ILE A 92 -3.17 0.67 -15.67
CA ILE A 92 -3.73 0.68 -17.03
C ILE A 92 -3.02 -0.37 -17.89
N LEU A 93 -1.69 -0.39 -17.94
CA LEU A 93 -0.94 -1.31 -18.77
C LEU A 93 -1.19 -2.78 -18.37
N GLU A 94 -1.36 -3.06 -17.09
CA GLU A 94 -1.76 -4.38 -16.59
C GLU A 94 -3.15 -4.77 -17.12
N LYS A 95 -4.15 -3.91 -16.95
CA LYS A 95 -5.54 -4.18 -17.36
C LYS A 95 -5.72 -4.36 -18.85
N PHE A 96 -4.98 -3.59 -19.66
CA PHE A 96 -5.01 -3.70 -21.11
C PHE A 96 -4.09 -4.80 -21.65
N GLY A 97 -3.46 -5.61 -20.79
CA GLY A 97 -2.59 -6.72 -21.19
C GLY A 97 -1.33 -6.27 -21.93
N ALA A 98 -0.96 -4.99 -21.80
CA ALA A 98 0.26 -4.43 -22.37
C ALA A 98 1.51 -4.78 -21.54
N LEU A 99 1.31 -5.14 -20.26
CA LEU A 99 2.33 -5.81 -19.47
C LEU A 99 2.36 -7.32 -19.80
N PRO A 100 3.55 -7.96 -19.80
CA PRO A 100 3.68 -9.39 -20.06
C PRO A 100 2.73 -10.20 -19.18
N SER A 101 1.85 -10.99 -19.79
CA SER A 101 0.90 -11.88 -19.13
C SER A 101 0.63 -13.10 -20.04
N PRO A 102 0.47 -14.31 -19.47
CA PRO A 102 -0.04 -14.55 -18.12
C PRO A 102 0.93 -15.31 -17.21
N LEU A 103 0.66 -15.21 -15.91
CA LEU A 103 1.31 -15.92 -14.81
C LEU A 103 2.48 -15.16 -14.13
N HIS A 104 3.69 -15.07 -14.67
CA HIS A 104 4.84 -14.64 -13.85
C HIS A 104 6.00 -14.10 -14.68
N TRP A 105 6.66 -13.03 -14.20
CA TRP A 105 7.91 -12.54 -14.79
C TRP A 105 9.09 -12.74 -13.82
N PRO A 106 9.78 -13.90 -13.88
CA PRO A 106 10.82 -14.26 -12.91
C PRO A 106 11.95 -13.22 -12.76
N PRO A 107 12.46 -12.59 -13.83
CA PRO A 107 13.50 -11.57 -13.70
C PRO A 107 13.08 -10.38 -12.83
N LEU A 108 11.82 -9.93 -12.94
CA LEU A 108 11.30 -8.84 -12.10
C LEU A 108 11.19 -9.26 -10.64
N TYR A 109 10.78 -10.49 -10.36
CA TYR A 109 10.74 -11.00 -8.98
C TYR A 109 12.15 -11.13 -8.38
N GLY A 110 13.13 -11.59 -9.16
CA GLY A 110 14.52 -11.68 -8.71
C GLY A 110 15.17 -10.31 -8.51
N ILE A 111 15.22 -9.48 -9.56
CA ILE A 111 15.85 -8.15 -9.52
C ILE A 111 15.07 -7.24 -8.59
N GLY A 112 13.74 -7.24 -8.65
CA GLY A 112 12.88 -6.45 -7.78
C GLY A 112 13.07 -6.81 -6.30
N GLY A 113 13.15 -8.09 -5.97
CA GLY A 113 13.46 -8.53 -4.60
C GLY A 113 14.82 -8.03 -4.12
N ALA A 114 15.85 -8.11 -4.96
CA ALA A 114 17.18 -7.57 -4.64
C ALA A 114 17.17 -6.05 -4.45
N LEU A 115 16.45 -5.31 -5.29
CA LEU A 115 16.30 -3.85 -5.17
C LEU A 115 15.52 -3.46 -3.90
N ILE A 116 14.46 -4.19 -3.55
CA ILE A 116 13.71 -3.98 -2.30
C ILE A 116 14.64 -4.12 -1.09
N LEU A 117 15.48 -5.17 -1.06
CA LEU A 117 16.45 -5.37 0.01
C LEU A 117 17.51 -4.25 0.03
N LEU A 118 18.05 -3.88 -1.12
CA LEU A 118 19.02 -2.79 -1.24
C LEU A 118 18.46 -1.47 -0.69
N PHE A 119 17.23 -1.10 -1.08
CA PHE A 119 16.58 0.11 -0.59
C PHE A 119 16.26 0.03 0.89
N PHE A 120 15.83 -1.13 1.39
CA PHE A 120 15.61 -1.33 2.82
C PHE A 120 16.88 -1.14 3.63
N PHE A 121 18.00 -1.77 3.25
CA PHE A 121 19.27 -1.56 3.94
C PHE A 121 19.76 -0.11 3.83
N GLY A 122 19.55 0.54 2.68
CA GLY A 122 19.81 1.97 2.52
C GLY A 122 18.98 2.82 3.50
N ILE A 123 17.69 2.53 3.63
CA ILE A 123 16.80 3.19 4.61
C ILE A 123 17.31 2.96 6.04
N LEU A 124 17.67 1.73 6.41
CA LEU A 124 18.21 1.42 7.74
C LEU A 124 19.52 2.16 8.02
N TRP A 125 20.40 2.26 7.03
CA TRP A 125 21.64 3.01 7.14
C TRP A 125 21.38 4.50 7.41
N PHE A 126 20.53 5.15 6.60
CA PHE A 126 20.18 6.55 6.81
C PHE A 126 19.45 6.77 8.13
N TRP A 127 18.57 5.83 8.51
CA TRP A 127 17.90 5.83 9.80
C TRP A 127 18.91 5.77 10.96
N ALA A 128 19.90 4.88 10.91
CA ALA A 128 20.91 4.73 11.97
C ALA A 128 21.74 6.00 12.14
N ARG A 129 22.18 6.62 11.03
CA ARG A 129 22.89 7.90 11.10
C ARG A 129 22.05 9.01 11.71
N ARG A 130 20.75 9.06 11.36
CA ARG A 130 19.83 10.04 11.95
C ARG A 130 19.65 9.78 13.43
N TYR A 131 19.43 8.53 13.83
CA TYR A 131 19.22 8.12 15.22
C TYR A 131 20.39 8.53 16.13
N ALA A 132 21.62 8.37 15.66
CA ALA A 132 22.83 8.70 16.42
C ALA A 132 22.92 10.18 16.85
N VAL A 133 22.25 11.09 16.15
CA VAL A 133 22.27 12.53 16.44
C VAL A 133 20.95 13.05 17.02
N LEU A 134 19.97 12.17 17.28
CA LEU A 134 18.70 12.57 17.90
C LEU A 134 18.87 12.76 19.41
N GLU A 135 18.21 13.79 19.93
CA GLU A 135 17.93 13.92 21.36
C GLU A 135 17.07 12.73 21.84
N GLU A 136 17.15 12.42 23.14
CA GLU A 136 16.46 11.28 23.74
C GLU A 136 14.94 11.27 23.46
N SER A 137 14.33 12.45 23.46
CA SER A 137 12.91 12.64 23.11
C SER A 137 12.60 12.17 21.68
N GLY A 138 13.47 12.45 20.72
CA GLY A 138 13.28 12.07 19.31
C GLY A 138 13.58 10.59 19.01
N LYS A 139 14.34 9.90 19.87
CA LYS A 139 14.72 8.50 19.66
C LYS A 139 13.52 7.56 19.71
N THR A 140 12.57 7.80 20.61
CA THR A 140 11.36 6.97 20.72
C THR A 140 10.57 6.97 19.41
N ALA A 141 10.34 8.13 18.80
CA ALA A 141 9.65 8.20 17.51
C ALA A 141 10.42 7.46 16.41
N ALA A 142 11.75 7.57 16.40
CA ALA A 142 12.61 6.84 15.47
C ALA A 142 12.55 5.32 15.68
N GLU A 143 12.45 4.83 16.92
CA GLU A 143 12.30 3.40 17.22
C GLU A 143 10.97 2.84 16.71
N PHE A 144 9.86 3.56 16.91
CA PHE A 144 8.56 3.21 16.29
C PHE A 144 8.69 3.15 14.77
N GLN A 145 9.43 4.09 14.16
CA GLN A 145 9.67 4.08 12.72
C GLN A 145 10.42 2.83 12.26
N LEU A 146 11.49 2.46 12.97
CA LEU A 146 12.30 1.27 12.68
C LEU A 146 11.44 0.00 12.76
N VAL A 147 10.65 -0.16 13.83
CA VAL A 147 9.75 -1.30 14.01
C VAL A 147 8.73 -1.36 12.85
N GLY A 148 8.20 -0.21 12.44
CA GLY A 148 7.32 -0.12 11.26
C GLY A 148 7.99 -0.64 9.99
N TYR A 149 9.24 -0.26 9.73
CA TYR A 149 10.01 -0.75 8.58
C TYR A 149 10.24 -2.26 8.63
N ILE A 150 10.56 -2.82 9.81
CA ILE A 150 10.73 -4.27 9.95
C ILE A 150 9.43 -5.00 9.61
N PHE A 151 8.30 -4.56 10.15
CA PHE A 151 7.00 -5.18 9.86
C PHE A 151 6.63 -5.11 8.37
N LEU A 152 6.86 -3.96 7.72
CA LEU A 152 6.61 -3.82 6.28
C LEU A 152 7.54 -4.71 5.45
N MET A 153 8.80 -4.88 5.86
CA MET A 153 9.73 -5.82 5.22
C MET A 153 9.25 -7.27 5.36
N MET A 154 8.79 -7.67 6.55
CA MET A 154 8.21 -8.99 6.74
C MET A 154 6.96 -9.17 5.87
N ALA A 155 6.07 -8.19 5.81
CA ALA A 155 4.91 -8.23 4.93
C ALA A 155 5.31 -8.42 3.45
N MET A 156 6.32 -7.67 2.97
CA MET A 156 6.84 -7.82 1.61
C MET A 156 7.40 -9.22 1.35
N TRP A 157 8.19 -9.77 2.26
CA TRP A 157 8.71 -11.14 2.16
C TRP A 157 7.59 -12.17 1.95
N TYR A 158 6.57 -12.14 2.81
CA TYR A 158 5.45 -13.07 2.72
C TYR A 158 4.58 -12.82 1.48
N LEU A 159 4.37 -11.57 1.08
CA LEU A 159 3.63 -11.20 -0.14
C LEU A 159 4.34 -11.74 -1.40
N CYS A 160 5.63 -11.45 -1.56
CA CYS A 160 6.41 -11.92 -2.70
C CYS A 160 6.39 -13.45 -2.78
N GLY A 161 6.56 -14.14 -1.65
CA GLY A 161 6.47 -15.60 -1.59
C GLY A 161 5.08 -16.14 -1.95
N ALA A 162 4.02 -15.57 -1.38
CA ALA A 162 2.65 -16.01 -1.63
C ALA A 162 2.23 -15.81 -3.09
N LEU A 163 2.63 -14.70 -3.71
CA LEU A 163 2.30 -14.38 -5.10
C LEU A 163 3.18 -15.11 -6.11
N ALA A 164 4.42 -15.48 -5.75
CA ALA A 164 5.30 -16.24 -6.65
C ALA A 164 5.03 -17.76 -6.66
N ARG A 165 4.60 -18.33 -5.52
CA ARG A 165 4.40 -19.79 -5.36
C ARG A 165 3.51 -20.45 -6.42
N PRO A 166 2.36 -19.87 -6.85
CA PRO A 166 1.51 -20.50 -7.88
C PRO A 166 2.22 -20.73 -9.22
N PHE A 167 3.37 -20.10 -9.44
CA PHE A 167 4.13 -20.16 -10.68
C PHE A 167 5.35 -21.09 -10.60
N GLN A 168 5.48 -21.82 -9.49
CA GLN A 168 6.61 -22.69 -9.23
C GLN A 168 6.14 -24.14 -9.18
N LYS A 169 6.66 -24.97 -10.08
CA LYS A 169 6.33 -26.39 -10.21
C LYS A 169 6.46 -27.18 -8.89
N ALA A 170 7.43 -26.80 -8.04
CA ALA A 170 7.65 -27.41 -6.74
C ALA A 170 6.47 -27.27 -5.76
N PHE A 171 5.55 -26.33 -6.02
CA PHE A 171 4.39 -26.05 -5.19
C PHE A 171 3.06 -26.40 -5.89
N GLU A 172 3.10 -27.08 -7.05
CA GLU A 172 1.90 -27.56 -7.72
C GLU A 172 1.09 -28.49 -6.80
N GLY A 173 -0.23 -28.25 -6.72
CA GLY A 173 -1.14 -29.00 -5.85
C GLY A 173 -1.06 -28.64 -4.36
N SER A 174 -0.18 -27.72 -3.96
CA SER A 174 -0.16 -27.23 -2.58
C SER A 174 -1.32 -26.28 -2.30
N THR A 175 -1.90 -26.37 -1.10
CA THR A 175 -2.93 -25.42 -0.66
C THR A 175 -2.32 -24.06 -0.38
N PRO A 176 -2.94 -22.95 -0.83
CA PRO A 176 -2.49 -21.61 -0.48
C PRO A 176 -2.35 -21.44 1.03
N GLY A 177 -1.24 -20.85 1.47
CA GLY A 177 -1.03 -20.52 2.87
C GLY A 177 -2.00 -19.43 3.33
N SER A 178 -2.29 -19.38 4.63
CA SER A 178 -3.13 -18.33 5.20
C SER A 178 -2.48 -16.94 5.01
N PRO A 179 -3.22 -15.93 4.48
CA PRO A 179 -2.71 -14.57 4.32
C PRO A 179 -2.69 -13.79 5.66
N LEU A 180 -3.02 -14.44 6.79
CA LEU A 180 -3.14 -13.79 8.08
C LEU A 180 -1.84 -13.06 8.49
N ALA A 181 -0.69 -13.70 8.34
CA ALA A 181 0.60 -13.09 8.69
C ALA A 181 0.87 -11.81 7.88
N ILE A 182 0.57 -11.82 6.57
CA ILE A 182 0.71 -10.64 5.70
C ILE A 182 -0.14 -9.49 6.25
N MET A 183 -1.41 -9.76 6.56
CA MET A 183 -2.32 -8.75 7.09
C MET A 183 -1.87 -8.19 8.44
N VAL A 184 -1.46 -9.07 9.37
CA VAL A 184 -0.96 -8.65 10.69
C VAL A 184 0.27 -7.76 10.54
N PHE A 185 1.23 -8.15 9.71
CA PHE A 185 2.44 -7.36 9.49
C PHE A 185 2.17 -6.03 8.78
N LEU A 186 1.27 -5.98 7.81
CA LEU A 186 0.86 -4.70 7.19
C LEU A 186 0.21 -3.77 8.21
N VAL A 187 -0.75 -4.26 8.99
CA VAL A 187 -1.47 -3.45 9.99
C VAL A 187 -0.50 -2.91 11.04
N LEU A 188 0.36 -3.77 11.59
CA LEU A 188 1.35 -3.35 12.58
C LEU A 188 2.35 -2.38 11.94
N GLY A 189 2.87 -2.65 10.75
CA GLY A 189 3.78 -1.76 10.04
C GLY A 189 3.24 -0.34 9.91
N TRP A 190 2.01 -0.21 9.41
CA TRP A 190 1.34 1.10 9.30
C TRP A 190 1.02 1.73 10.66
N LEU A 191 0.62 0.95 11.67
CA LEU A 191 0.37 1.45 13.02
C LEU A 191 1.63 2.04 13.66
N PHE A 192 2.76 1.33 13.58
CA PHE A 192 4.04 1.78 14.12
C PHE A 192 4.53 3.05 13.41
N LEU A 193 4.38 3.14 12.08
CA LEU A 193 4.67 4.37 11.34
C LEU A 193 3.76 5.53 11.73
N PHE A 194 2.45 5.28 11.90
CA PHE A 194 1.50 6.27 12.38
C PHE A 194 1.90 6.81 13.77
N ILE A 195 2.21 5.93 14.72
CA ILE A 195 2.64 6.31 16.07
C ILE A 195 3.94 7.14 16.01
N SER A 196 4.91 6.72 15.18
CA SER A 196 6.15 7.49 14.96
C SER A 196 5.87 8.92 14.50
N HIS A 197 5.01 9.10 13.50
CA HIS A 197 4.64 10.43 13.01
C HIS A 197 3.87 11.25 14.05
N TYR A 198 2.93 10.63 14.76
CA TYR A 198 2.19 11.28 15.83
C TYR A 198 3.10 11.78 16.96
N GLN A 199 4.03 10.94 17.42
CA GLN A 199 5.00 11.32 18.44
C GLN A 199 5.94 12.42 17.97
N SER A 200 6.42 12.36 16.71
CA SER A 200 7.28 13.40 16.14
C SER A 200 6.61 14.78 16.19
N ILE A 201 5.31 14.86 15.91
CA ILE A 201 4.55 16.12 15.99
C ILE A 201 4.35 16.58 17.43
N ARG A 202 3.98 15.66 18.33
CA ARG A 202 3.79 15.97 19.75
C ARG A 202 5.05 16.54 20.39
N LEU A 203 6.22 16.01 20.03
CA LEU A 203 7.51 16.45 20.52
C LEU A 203 7.96 17.76 19.87
N GLY A 204 7.68 17.96 18.58
CA GLY A 204 7.93 19.23 17.89
C GLY A 204 7.15 20.40 18.49
N LYS A 205 5.87 20.19 18.84
CA LYS A 205 5.05 21.20 19.54
C LYS A 205 5.54 21.54 20.96
N GLY A 206 6.38 20.69 21.56
CA GLY A 206 6.97 20.92 22.88
C GLY A 206 8.23 21.78 22.88
N LYS A 207 8.75 22.17 21.70
CA LYS A 207 9.87 23.12 21.57
C LYS A 207 9.43 24.58 21.35
N ASP A 208 8.14 24.81 21.11
CA ASP A 208 7.54 26.12 20.83
C ASP A 208 6.73 26.71 22.01
N ILE A 209 6.92 26.19 23.23
CA ILE A 209 6.36 26.70 24.50
C ILE A 209 7.52 26.92 25.48
#